data_AF-A0A4P7JQ14-F1
#
_entry.id   AF-A0A4P7JQ14-F1
#
_cell.length_a   1.000
_cell.length_b   1.000
_cell.length_c   1.000
_cell.angle_alpha   90.00
_cell.angle_beta   90.00
_cell.angle_gamma   90.00
#
_symmetry.space_group_name_H-M   'P 1'
#
loop_
_entity.id
_entity.type
_entity.pdbx_description
1 polymer ?
#
loop_
_entity_poly.entity_id
_entity_poly.type
_entity_poly.pdbx_seq_one_letter_code
_entity_poly.pdbx_strand_id
1 'polypeptide(L)'
;MQGLSNMFTCSGEFSGNIDELILHLNYEKQKKSFFLQIVKESDADNPLNDMILAQFENVVKPSNTSSKESTFTNSIISLYGYLESYLEKLAEEFITKINEANIPKSALPPAIRGRHLELSMSYLQRVARYKLKEGADKLDCEKEVIAGLYSFLQEEEESYTLNSKAFSAHTNFNYDSIQNFFAQVGIEKITDRVIGFESVTDQLALRQQQEPTEDNTVHKGWLESELRDLAQLRNEIAHGAFEGPYDSTELIIERAEFLKSFGLAIAEILHRTFDEIVFNCKDRNTLGKPKHAFAEHNCFGFLGRALDGTEERFTIKAGDEIFAKNQTSLISGYIDSLMLDRNPVDEVQFPSELDIGIKVNFDVTSSMTRREISVIR
;
A
#
# COMPACT_ATOMS: atom_id res chain seq x y z
N MET A 1 -13.01 -0.25 -10.22
CA MET A 1 -11.93 -0.77 -9.37
C MET A 1 -12.46 -1.02 -7.96
N GLN A 2 -13.26 -2.08 -7.78
CA GLN A 2 -13.71 -2.54 -6.46
C GLN A 2 -13.27 -4.00 -6.33
N GLY A 3 -12.58 -4.34 -5.24
CA GLY A 3 -12.35 -5.73 -4.86
C GLY A 3 -10.90 -6.20 -4.73
N LEU A 4 -9.90 -5.34 -4.57
CA LEU A 4 -8.69 -5.78 -3.86
C LEU A 4 -9.08 -5.87 -2.38
N SER A 5 -9.24 -7.08 -1.86
CA SER A 5 -9.17 -7.33 -0.42
C SER A 5 -7.87 -6.68 0.04
N ASN A 6 -7.93 -5.52 0.69
CA ASN A 6 -6.76 -4.78 1.11
C ASN A 6 -5.99 -5.62 2.13
N MET A 7 -4.98 -6.36 1.65
CA MET A 7 -4.08 -7.17 2.47
C MET A 7 -3.46 -6.33 3.60
N PHE A 8 -3.22 -5.04 3.32
CA PHE A 8 -2.70 -4.07 4.26
C PHE A 8 -3.79 -3.11 4.74
N THR A 9 -4.05 -3.10 6.04
CA THR A 9 -5.06 -2.23 6.66
C THR A 9 -4.64 -0.77 6.61
N CYS A 10 -3.35 -0.47 6.74
CA CYS A 10 -2.82 0.88 6.71
C CYS A 10 -3.05 1.61 5.37
N SER A 11 -3.24 0.89 4.26
CA SER A 11 -3.54 1.49 2.95
C SER A 11 -4.89 2.21 2.93
N GLY A 12 -5.88 1.67 3.66
CA GLY A 12 -7.19 2.31 3.83
C GLY A 12 -7.10 3.59 4.65
N GLU A 13 -6.38 3.54 5.78
CA GLU A 13 -6.15 4.71 6.64
C GLU A 13 -5.40 5.83 5.88
N PHE A 14 -4.35 5.48 5.15
CA PHE A 14 -3.57 6.43 4.37
C PHE A 14 -4.41 7.12 3.29
N SER A 15 -5.17 6.34 2.51
CA SER A 15 -6.11 6.88 1.52
C SER A 15 -7.11 7.83 2.18
N GLY A 16 -7.71 7.43 3.31
CA GLY A 16 -8.69 8.23 4.04
C GLY A 16 -8.11 9.57 4.52
N ASN A 17 -6.92 9.56 5.12
CA ASN A 17 -6.25 10.78 5.59
C ASN A 17 -5.96 11.75 4.43
N ILE A 18 -5.55 11.23 3.27
CA ILE A 18 -5.33 12.06 2.08
C ILE A 18 -6.65 12.63 1.55
N ASP A 19 -7.71 11.80 1.49
CA ASP A 19 -9.03 12.22 1.01
C ASP A 19 -9.65 13.30 1.91
N GLU A 20 -9.49 13.18 3.23
CA GLU A 20 -9.92 14.18 4.21
C GLU A 20 -9.16 15.51 4.03
N LEU A 21 -7.85 15.46 3.79
CA LEU A 21 -7.06 16.66 3.51
C LEU A 21 -7.50 17.33 2.20
N ILE A 22 -7.71 16.56 1.14
CA ILE A 22 -8.22 17.08 -0.14
C ILE A 22 -9.60 17.71 0.04
N LEU A 23 -10.49 17.08 0.81
CA LEU A 23 -11.81 17.62 1.14
C LEU A 23 -11.70 18.97 1.86
N HIS A 24 -10.81 19.05 2.86
CA HIS A 24 -10.55 20.29 3.59
C HIS A 24 -10.00 21.40 2.68
N LEU A 25 -9.04 21.08 1.80
CA LEU A 25 -8.47 22.03 0.85
C LEU A 25 -9.51 22.57 -0.13
N ASN A 26 -10.39 21.69 -0.64
CA ASN A 26 -11.51 22.09 -1.48
C ASN A 26 -12.51 22.98 -0.74
N TYR A 27 -12.79 22.70 0.52
CA TYR A 27 -13.63 23.55 1.36
C TYR A 27 -13.06 24.97 1.50
N GLU A 28 -11.76 25.12 1.81
CA GLU A 28 -11.13 26.44 1.92
C GLU A 28 -11.14 27.20 0.57
N LYS A 29 -10.95 26.50 -0.55
CA LYS A 29 -11.09 27.07 -1.90
C LYS A 29 -12.51 27.56 -2.20
N GLN A 30 -13.52 26.77 -1.86
CA GLN A 30 -14.93 27.12 -2.06
C GLN A 30 -15.35 28.31 -1.19
N LYS A 31 -14.96 28.31 0.08
CA LYS A 31 -15.19 29.42 1.01
C LYS A 31 -14.65 30.73 0.46
N LYS A 32 -13.43 30.74 -0.08
CA LYS A 32 -12.86 31.92 -0.74
C LYS A 32 -13.68 32.36 -1.96
N SER A 33 -14.08 31.43 -2.81
CA SER A 33 -14.86 31.70 -4.02
C SER A 33 -16.24 32.28 -3.66
N PHE A 34 -16.88 31.76 -2.62
CA PHE A 34 -18.15 32.24 -2.09
C PHE A 34 -18.07 33.69 -1.63
N PHE A 35 -17.06 34.06 -0.84
CA PHE A 35 -16.89 35.45 -0.41
C PHE A 35 -16.66 36.41 -1.58
N LEU A 36 -15.86 36.00 -2.58
CA LEU A 36 -15.65 36.80 -3.78
C LEU A 36 -16.93 36.98 -4.60
N GLN A 37 -17.77 35.94 -4.68
CA GLN A 37 -19.04 35.99 -5.37
C GLN A 37 -20.03 36.92 -4.66
N ILE A 38 -20.12 36.85 -3.33
CA ILE A 38 -20.96 37.78 -2.54
C ILE A 38 -20.56 39.22 -2.83
N VAL A 39 -19.28 39.56 -2.75
CA VAL A 39 -18.80 40.93 -3.01
C VAL A 39 -19.13 41.37 -4.43
N LYS A 40 -19.01 40.47 -5.42
CA LYS A 40 -19.30 40.76 -6.83
C LYS A 40 -20.79 40.96 -7.13
N GLU A 41 -21.66 40.22 -6.45
CA GLU A 41 -23.11 40.26 -6.65
C GLU A 41 -23.81 41.29 -5.74
N SER A 42 -23.07 41.92 -4.83
CA SER A 42 -23.59 42.98 -3.96
C SER A 42 -23.87 44.26 -4.75
N ASP A 43 -25.13 44.70 -4.76
CA ASP A 43 -25.52 45.96 -5.38
C ASP A 43 -24.88 47.16 -4.67
N ALA A 44 -24.40 48.15 -5.43
CA ALA A 44 -23.77 49.36 -4.90
C ALA A 44 -24.72 50.15 -3.98
N ASP A 45 -26.01 50.07 -4.24
CA ASP A 45 -27.06 50.74 -3.47
C ASP A 45 -27.55 49.93 -2.25
N ASN A 46 -27.00 48.72 -2.02
CA ASN A 46 -27.35 47.92 -0.86
C ASN A 46 -26.62 48.45 0.39
N PRO A 47 -27.33 48.88 1.46
CA PRO A 47 -26.70 49.39 2.68
C PRO A 47 -25.82 48.36 3.42
N LEU A 48 -25.95 47.08 3.09
CA LEU A 48 -25.06 46.02 3.58
C LEU A 48 -23.75 45.91 2.80
N ASN A 49 -23.65 46.50 1.61
CA ASN A 49 -22.47 46.38 0.75
C ASN A 49 -21.23 46.98 1.41
N ASP A 50 -21.36 48.15 2.03
CA ASP A 50 -20.26 48.79 2.76
C ASP A 50 -19.78 47.92 3.94
N MET A 51 -20.69 47.25 4.64
CA MET A 51 -20.34 46.31 5.72
C MET A 51 -19.64 45.06 5.18
N ILE A 52 -20.10 44.51 4.05
CA ILE A 52 -19.51 43.34 3.39
C ILE A 52 -18.11 43.67 2.87
N LEU A 53 -17.93 44.82 2.22
CA LEU A 53 -16.63 45.30 1.73
C LEU A 53 -15.66 45.56 2.89
N ALA A 54 -16.12 46.19 3.97
CA ALA A 54 -15.31 46.40 5.16
C ALA A 54 -14.91 45.07 5.82
N GLN A 55 -15.81 44.09 5.91
CA GLN A 55 -15.50 42.75 6.42
C GLN A 55 -14.50 42.02 5.50
N PHE A 56 -14.67 42.15 4.18
CA PHE A 56 -13.79 41.53 3.20
C PHE A 56 -12.37 42.13 3.29
N GLU A 57 -12.24 43.45 3.28
CA GLU A 57 -10.93 44.13 3.29
C GLU A 57 -10.21 44.04 4.65
N ASN A 58 -10.94 44.09 5.77
CA ASN A 58 -10.30 44.12 7.10
C ASN A 58 -10.16 42.75 7.77
N VAL A 59 -10.98 41.77 7.40
CA VAL A 59 -10.97 40.44 8.06
C VAL A 59 -10.60 39.36 7.05
N VAL A 60 -11.32 39.24 5.94
CA VAL A 60 -11.13 38.13 5.00
C VAL A 60 -9.80 38.23 4.25
N LYS A 61 -9.46 39.41 3.70
CA LYS A 61 -8.27 39.61 2.88
C LYS A 61 -6.95 39.53 3.68
N PRO A 62 -6.83 40.11 4.88
CA PRO A 62 -5.63 39.92 5.72
C PRO A 62 -5.54 38.50 6.26
N SER A 63 -6.68 37.90 6.66
CA SER A 63 -6.74 36.48 7.05
C SER A 63 -6.34 35.57 5.89
N ASN A 64 -6.66 35.90 4.63
CA ASN A 64 -6.32 35.07 3.49
C ASN A 64 -4.81 34.89 3.30
N THR A 65 -3.98 35.88 3.58
CA THR A 65 -2.52 35.73 3.44
C THR A 65 -1.95 34.81 4.52
N SER A 66 -2.31 35.05 5.79
CA SER A 66 -1.90 34.20 6.91
C SER A 66 -2.53 32.80 6.83
N SER A 67 -3.77 32.70 6.35
CA SER A 67 -4.47 31.44 6.13
C SER A 67 -3.85 30.64 5.00
N LYS A 68 -3.38 31.27 3.91
CA LYS A 68 -2.66 30.57 2.83
C LYS A 68 -1.36 29.96 3.34
N GLU A 69 -0.57 30.74 4.06
CA GLU A 69 0.66 30.27 4.70
C GLU A 69 0.38 29.10 5.64
N SER A 70 -0.62 29.25 6.53
CA SER A 70 -1.00 28.19 7.47
C SER A 70 -1.51 26.95 6.77
N THR A 71 -2.38 27.09 5.77
CA THR A 71 -2.89 25.98 4.97
C THR A 71 -1.77 25.25 4.24
N PHE A 72 -0.86 25.99 3.59
CA PHE A 72 0.30 25.40 2.92
C PHE A 72 1.18 24.63 3.91
N THR A 73 1.64 25.31 4.96
CA THR A 73 2.52 24.74 6.00
C THR A 73 1.93 23.48 6.62
N ASN A 74 0.68 23.55 7.07
CA ASN A 74 0.00 22.41 7.68
C ASN A 74 -0.20 21.26 6.68
N SER A 75 -0.49 21.57 5.41
CA SER A 75 -0.68 20.54 4.38
C SER A 75 0.62 19.82 4.06
N ILE A 76 1.74 20.53 3.90
CA ILE A 76 3.05 19.90 3.64
C ILE A 76 3.49 19.03 4.81
N ILE A 77 3.37 19.53 6.05
CA ILE A 77 3.69 18.75 7.25
C ILE A 77 2.81 17.51 7.32
N SER A 78 1.50 17.65 7.07
CA SER A 78 0.54 16.54 7.13
C SER A 78 0.81 15.50 6.05
N LEU A 79 0.99 15.91 4.79
CA LEU A 79 1.29 15.01 3.67
C LEU A 79 2.56 14.19 3.92
N TYR A 80 3.62 14.84 4.37
CA TYR A 80 4.86 14.13 4.70
C TYR A 80 4.67 13.20 5.91
N GLY A 81 3.98 13.65 6.96
CA GLY A 81 3.69 12.83 8.14
C GLY A 81 2.81 11.61 7.81
N TYR A 82 1.83 11.77 6.93
CA TYR A 82 0.99 10.68 6.44
C TYR A 82 1.82 9.68 5.65
N LEU A 83 2.68 10.13 4.74
CA LEU A 83 3.57 9.27 3.98
C LEU A 83 4.52 8.51 4.92
N GLU A 84 5.19 9.20 5.83
CA GLU A 84 6.15 8.60 6.77
C GLU A 84 5.49 7.53 7.63
N SER A 85 4.38 7.87 8.29
CA SER A 85 3.64 6.91 9.13
C SER A 85 3.12 5.73 8.30
N TYR A 86 2.66 5.97 7.08
CA TYR A 86 2.15 4.92 6.21
C TYR A 86 3.25 3.94 5.80
N LEU A 87 4.41 4.42 5.33
CA LEU A 87 5.51 3.54 4.91
C LEU A 87 6.04 2.70 6.07
N GLU A 88 6.14 3.27 7.27
CA GLU A 88 6.53 2.53 8.48
C GLU A 88 5.52 1.44 8.84
N LYS A 89 4.23 1.78 8.89
CA LYS A 89 3.15 0.81 9.16
C LYS A 89 3.11 -0.28 8.10
N LEU A 90 3.31 0.07 6.83
CA LEU A 90 3.26 -0.89 5.73
C LEU A 90 4.38 -1.92 5.82
N ALA A 91 5.60 -1.51 6.17
CA ALA A 91 6.69 -2.44 6.43
C ALA A 91 6.42 -3.34 7.65
N GLU A 92 5.85 -2.79 8.72
CA GLU A 92 5.45 -3.57 9.91
C GLU A 92 4.37 -4.61 9.57
N GLU A 93 3.32 -4.22 8.85
CA GLU A 93 2.26 -5.14 8.44
C GLU A 93 2.79 -6.23 7.50
N PHE A 94 3.68 -5.90 6.56
CA PHE A 94 4.32 -6.88 5.68
C PHE A 94 5.08 -7.97 6.46
N ILE A 95 5.91 -7.58 7.43
CA ILE A 95 6.64 -8.55 8.27
C ILE A 95 5.68 -9.33 9.18
N THR A 96 4.63 -8.68 9.67
CA THR A 96 3.59 -9.36 10.47
C THR A 96 2.88 -10.43 9.65
N LYS A 97 2.56 -10.16 8.38
CA LYS A 97 1.96 -11.13 7.47
C LYS A 97 2.89 -12.30 7.17
N ILE A 98 4.20 -12.07 7.09
CA ILE A 98 5.19 -13.15 6.97
C ILE A 98 5.16 -14.07 8.20
N ASN A 99 5.09 -13.49 9.42
CA ASN A 99 4.93 -14.29 10.65
C ASN A 99 3.62 -15.10 10.62
N GLU A 100 2.49 -14.46 10.29
CA GLU A 100 1.17 -15.11 10.21
C GLU A 100 1.13 -16.27 9.19
N ALA A 101 1.85 -16.12 8.08
CA ALA A 101 1.93 -17.13 7.03
C ALA A 101 2.84 -18.32 7.39
N ASN A 102 3.53 -18.29 8.54
CA ASN A 102 4.48 -19.31 9.01
C ASN A 102 5.52 -19.68 7.95
N ILE A 103 6.10 -18.68 7.29
CA ILE A 103 7.10 -18.90 6.23
C ILE A 103 8.35 -19.54 6.84
N PRO A 104 8.88 -20.66 6.31
CA PRO A 104 10.10 -21.27 6.83
C PRO A 104 11.31 -20.31 6.77
N LYS A 105 12.20 -20.35 7.78
CA LYS A 105 13.40 -19.48 7.84
C LYS A 105 14.28 -19.59 6.60
N SER A 106 14.36 -20.78 6.01
CA SER A 106 15.14 -21.06 4.79
C SER A 106 14.58 -20.36 3.55
N ALA A 107 13.30 -20.05 3.56
CA ALA A 107 12.57 -19.49 2.43
C ALA A 107 12.27 -17.99 2.60
N LEU A 108 12.64 -17.41 3.75
CA LEU A 108 12.65 -15.96 3.94
C LEU A 108 13.57 -15.25 2.94
N PRO A 109 13.20 -14.04 2.49
CA PRO A 109 14.12 -13.15 1.79
C PRO A 109 15.44 -13.00 2.54
N PRO A 110 16.61 -13.16 1.88
CA PRO A 110 17.92 -13.07 2.52
C PRO A 110 18.13 -11.77 3.29
N ALA A 111 17.56 -10.66 2.81
CA ALA A 111 17.62 -9.36 3.48
C ALA A 111 16.94 -9.38 4.86
N ILE A 112 15.73 -9.94 4.96
CA ILE A 112 14.99 -10.05 6.23
C ILE A 112 15.80 -10.88 7.23
N ARG A 113 16.28 -12.05 6.80
CA ARG A 113 17.08 -12.94 7.64
C ARG A 113 18.39 -12.29 8.10
N GLY A 114 19.07 -11.57 7.19
CA GLY A 114 20.34 -10.91 7.50
C GLY A 114 20.19 -9.66 8.37
N ARG A 115 19.06 -8.96 8.31
CA ARG A 115 18.83 -7.69 9.01
C ARG A 115 18.05 -7.81 10.31
N HIS A 116 17.30 -8.90 10.53
CA HIS A 116 16.44 -9.07 11.71
C HIS A 116 17.19 -8.82 13.03
N LEU A 117 18.40 -9.39 13.18
CA LEU A 117 19.22 -9.20 14.39
C LEU A 117 19.60 -7.72 14.61
N GLU A 118 20.18 -7.09 13.59
CA GLU A 118 20.64 -5.70 13.63
C GLU A 118 19.50 -4.72 13.93
N LEU A 119 18.38 -4.88 13.23
CA LEU A 119 17.21 -4.02 13.36
C LEU A 119 16.55 -4.22 14.73
N SER A 120 16.42 -5.46 15.19
CA SER A 120 15.84 -5.75 16.51
C SER A 120 16.67 -5.14 17.64
N MET A 121 18.01 -5.22 17.55
CA MET A 121 18.90 -4.59 18.53
C MET A 121 18.80 -3.06 18.48
N SER A 122 18.75 -2.47 17.29
CA SER A 122 18.57 -1.03 17.11
C SER A 122 17.22 -0.55 17.68
N TYR A 123 16.18 -1.34 17.48
CA TYR A 123 14.85 -1.10 18.04
C TYR A 123 14.85 -1.19 19.57
N LEU A 124 15.51 -2.20 20.15
CA LEU A 124 15.66 -2.33 21.60
C LEU A 124 16.37 -1.12 22.21
N GLN A 125 17.44 -0.62 21.57
CA GLN A 125 18.11 0.61 22.00
C GLN A 125 17.20 1.86 21.90
N ARG A 126 16.28 1.89 20.93
CA ARG A 126 15.29 2.96 20.80
C ARG A 126 14.26 2.90 21.92
N VAL A 127 13.72 1.71 22.21
CA VAL A 127 12.80 1.47 23.34
C VAL A 127 13.47 1.85 24.66
N ALA A 128 14.72 1.46 24.85
CA ALA A 128 15.50 1.78 26.05
C ALA A 128 15.66 3.30 26.26
N ARG A 129 15.85 4.08 25.19
CA ARG A 129 16.02 5.54 25.21
C ARG A 129 14.72 6.32 25.32
N TYR A 130 13.59 5.76 24.86
CA TYR A 130 12.31 6.44 24.85
C TYR A 130 11.78 6.62 26.28
N LYS A 131 11.70 7.88 26.74
CA LYS A 131 11.24 8.24 28.09
C LYS A 131 9.71 8.19 28.26
N LEU A 132 8.96 8.12 27.17
CA LEU A 132 7.48 8.22 27.17
C LEU A 132 6.75 6.92 27.56
N LYS A 133 7.41 5.76 27.49
CA LYS A 133 6.88 4.49 28.01
C LYS A 133 7.51 4.25 29.39
N GLU A 134 6.82 4.65 30.45
CA GLU A 134 7.27 4.38 31.83
C GLU A 134 6.73 3.03 32.33
N GLY A 135 7.55 2.31 33.11
CA GLY A 135 7.10 1.11 33.84
C GLY A 135 6.94 -0.15 32.99
N ALA A 136 5.78 -0.81 33.13
CA ALA A 136 5.52 -2.17 32.64
C ALA A 136 5.52 -2.28 31.11
N ASP A 137 4.94 -1.32 30.39
CA ASP A 137 4.82 -1.36 28.92
C ASP A 137 6.18 -1.37 28.20
N LYS A 138 7.17 -0.71 28.80
CA LYS A 138 8.54 -0.72 28.28
C LYS A 138 9.17 -2.08 28.47
N LEU A 139 9.06 -2.64 29.67
CA LEU A 139 9.61 -3.95 29.99
C LEU A 139 8.98 -5.05 29.14
N ASP A 140 7.67 -4.98 28.89
CA ASP A 140 6.99 -5.98 28.06
C ASP A 140 7.39 -5.87 26.59
N CYS A 141 7.55 -4.65 26.07
CA CYS A 141 8.13 -4.44 24.73
C CYS A 141 9.57 -4.98 24.62
N GLU A 142 10.41 -4.80 25.64
CA GLU A 142 11.77 -5.34 25.67
C GLU A 142 11.74 -6.88 25.69
N LYS A 143 10.87 -7.50 26.49
CA LYS A 143 10.68 -8.95 26.53
C LYS A 143 10.23 -9.51 25.18
N GLU A 144 9.26 -8.87 24.52
CA GLU A 144 8.77 -9.28 23.20
C GLU A 144 9.91 -9.31 22.18
N VAL A 145 10.71 -8.24 22.13
CA VAL A 145 11.84 -8.14 21.19
C VAL A 145 12.89 -9.21 21.46
N ILE A 146 13.21 -9.45 22.74
CA ILE A 146 14.17 -10.48 23.16
C ILE A 146 13.64 -11.88 22.83
N ALA A 147 12.36 -12.15 23.05
CA ALA A 147 11.73 -13.43 22.72
C ALA A 147 11.75 -13.69 21.20
N GLY A 148 11.42 -12.68 20.39
CA GLY A 148 11.52 -12.76 18.93
C GLY A 148 12.94 -13.04 18.45
N LEU A 149 13.93 -12.34 19.01
CA LEU A 149 15.35 -12.60 18.74
C LEU A 149 15.76 -14.03 19.11
N TYR A 150 15.37 -14.48 20.30
CA TYR A 150 15.71 -15.81 20.79
C TYR A 150 15.13 -16.90 19.89
N SER A 151 13.83 -16.84 19.57
CA SER A 151 13.16 -17.81 18.68
C SER A 151 13.78 -17.82 17.27
N PHE A 152 14.20 -16.66 16.76
CA PHE A 152 14.82 -16.58 15.45
C PHE A 152 16.20 -17.24 15.40
N LEU A 153 16.98 -17.15 16.48
CA LEU A 153 18.33 -17.71 16.56
C LEU A 153 18.37 -19.22 16.82
N GLN A 154 17.28 -19.84 17.27
CA GLN A 154 17.21 -21.30 17.41
C GLN A 154 17.17 -21.96 16.03
N GLU A 155 18.18 -22.78 15.70
CA GLU A 155 18.25 -23.46 14.39
C GLU A 155 17.19 -24.56 14.21
N GLU A 156 16.69 -25.12 15.32
CA GLU A 156 15.81 -26.30 15.32
C GLU A 156 14.31 -25.99 15.39
N GLU A 157 13.91 -24.73 15.64
CA GLU A 157 12.49 -24.36 15.74
C GLU A 157 11.87 -24.10 14.36
N GLU A 158 10.83 -24.87 14.02
CA GLU A 158 10.00 -24.66 12.82
C GLU A 158 9.23 -23.33 12.90
N SER A 159 8.88 -22.87 14.10
CA SER A 159 8.17 -21.62 14.35
C SER A 159 9.10 -20.57 14.95
N TYR A 160 9.14 -19.37 14.35
CA TYR A 160 9.86 -18.22 14.88
C TYR A 160 9.01 -16.97 14.77
N THR A 161 9.48 -15.89 15.38
CA THR A 161 8.80 -14.59 15.28
C THR A 161 9.78 -13.49 14.89
N LEU A 162 9.52 -12.85 13.75
CA LEU A 162 10.19 -11.62 13.38
C LEU A 162 9.66 -10.46 14.22
N ASN A 163 10.56 -9.57 14.63
CA ASN A 163 10.19 -8.36 15.35
C ASN A 163 9.71 -7.31 14.34
N SER A 164 8.44 -7.35 13.93
CA SER A 164 7.90 -6.48 12.87
C SER A 164 8.21 -4.99 13.07
N LYS A 165 8.05 -4.49 14.30
CA LYS A 165 8.35 -3.08 14.69
C LYS A 165 9.83 -2.67 14.55
N ALA A 166 10.72 -3.65 14.43
CA ALA A 166 12.13 -3.37 14.18
C ALA A 166 12.37 -2.95 12.73
N PHE A 167 11.56 -3.46 11.78
CA PHE A 167 11.64 -3.12 10.37
C PHE A 167 10.94 -1.81 10.02
N SER A 168 10.10 -1.27 10.90
CA SER A 168 9.43 0.02 10.71
C SER A 168 10.22 1.22 11.25
N ALA A 169 11.48 1.04 11.66
CA ALA A 169 12.28 2.11 12.21
C ALA A 169 12.97 2.94 11.12
N HIS A 170 12.49 4.15 10.86
CA HIS A 170 13.17 5.07 9.94
C HIS A 170 13.25 6.50 10.48
N THR A 171 14.08 7.33 9.82
CA THR A 171 14.13 8.77 10.03
C THR A 171 14.19 9.48 8.69
N ASN A 172 13.14 10.23 8.35
CA ASN A 172 13.01 11.08 7.18
C ASN A 172 13.06 10.40 5.80
N PHE A 173 11.92 10.26 5.14
CA PHE A 173 11.82 9.68 3.80
C PHE A 173 12.06 10.68 2.66
N ASN A 174 13.09 10.40 1.87
CA ASN A 174 13.30 10.83 0.48
C ASN A 174 13.41 9.60 -0.46
N TYR A 175 13.55 9.82 -1.77
CA TYR A 175 13.66 8.77 -2.80
C TYR A 175 14.62 7.62 -2.41
N ASP A 176 15.89 7.92 -2.15
CA ASP A 176 16.92 6.92 -1.85
C ASP A 176 16.65 6.21 -0.53
N SER A 177 16.20 6.95 0.48
CA SER A 177 15.91 6.37 1.79
C SER A 177 14.71 5.42 1.75
N ILE A 178 13.67 5.71 0.95
CA ILE A 178 12.53 4.79 0.75
C ILE A 178 13.04 3.50 0.09
N GLN A 179 13.88 3.63 -0.94
CA GLN A 179 14.49 2.48 -1.60
C GLN A 179 15.33 1.64 -0.63
N ASN A 180 16.17 2.27 0.17
CA ASN A 180 17.01 1.59 1.16
C ASN A 180 16.19 0.99 2.31
N PHE A 181 15.10 1.63 2.69
CA PHE A 181 14.18 1.15 3.73
C PHE A 181 13.53 -0.17 3.31
N PHE A 182 12.92 -0.23 2.13
CA PHE A 182 12.28 -1.46 1.66
C PHE A 182 13.27 -2.54 1.20
N ALA A 183 14.50 -2.18 0.83
CA ALA A 183 15.54 -3.16 0.57
C ALA A 183 15.85 -4.03 1.82
N GLN A 184 15.66 -3.50 3.03
CA GLN A 184 15.86 -4.26 4.28
C GLN A 184 14.82 -5.37 4.47
N VAL A 185 13.62 -5.21 3.89
CA VAL A 185 12.58 -6.25 3.85
C VAL A 185 12.65 -7.12 2.59
N GLY A 186 13.74 -7.00 1.80
CA GLY A 186 13.97 -7.81 0.61
C GLY A 186 13.34 -7.29 -0.68
N ILE A 187 12.89 -6.03 -0.69
CA ILE A 187 12.24 -5.42 -1.84
C ILE A 187 13.16 -4.37 -2.43
N GLU A 188 13.95 -4.79 -3.41
CA GLU A 188 14.88 -3.91 -4.10
C GLU A 188 14.17 -2.98 -5.09
N LYS A 189 14.73 -1.77 -5.24
CA LYS A 189 14.31 -0.78 -6.25
C LYS A 189 12.82 -0.47 -6.23
N ILE A 190 12.22 -0.42 -5.04
CA ILE A 190 10.77 -0.25 -4.90
C ILE A 190 10.26 1.04 -5.56
N THR A 191 11.02 2.13 -5.46
CA THR A 191 10.72 3.42 -6.08
C THR A 191 10.82 3.38 -7.61
N ASP A 192 11.75 2.60 -8.17
CA ASP A 192 11.78 2.37 -9.62
C ASP A 192 10.57 1.54 -10.08
N ARG A 193 10.14 0.57 -9.26
CA ARG A 193 9.02 -0.33 -9.58
C ARG A 193 7.66 0.37 -9.61
N VAL A 194 7.46 1.46 -8.86
CA VAL A 194 6.19 2.20 -8.88
C VAL A 194 5.93 2.88 -10.23
N ILE A 195 6.96 3.10 -11.05
CA ILE A 195 6.81 3.67 -12.41
C ILE A 195 6.04 2.71 -13.33
N GLY A 196 5.98 1.42 -13.01
CA GLY A 196 5.15 0.46 -13.73
C GLY A 196 3.63 0.63 -13.52
N PHE A 197 3.20 1.61 -12.71
CA PHE A 197 1.81 1.88 -12.41
C PHE A 197 1.35 3.16 -13.10
N GLU A 198 0.39 3.04 -14.01
CA GLU A 198 -0.18 4.14 -14.78
C GLU A 198 -0.70 5.27 -13.89
N SER A 199 -1.36 4.92 -12.78
CA SER A 199 -1.83 5.89 -11.78
C SER A 199 -0.73 6.77 -11.19
N VAL A 200 0.51 6.28 -11.11
CA VAL A 200 1.66 7.04 -10.62
C VAL A 200 2.22 7.91 -11.73
N THR A 201 2.41 7.35 -12.94
CA THR A 201 2.97 8.09 -14.07
C THR A 201 2.07 9.22 -14.55
N ASP A 202 0.75 9.03 -14.53
CA ASP A 202 -0.23 10.04 -14.91
C ASP A 202 -0.23 11.22 -13.92
N GLN A 203 -0.15 10.92 -12.62
CA GLN A 203 -0.08 11.93 -11.57
C GLN A 203 1.24 12.71 -11.61
N LEU A 204 2.36 12.04 -11.91
CA LEU A 204 3.64 12.71 -12.13
C LEU A 204 3.57 13.64 -13.36
N ALA A 205 3.02 13.17 -14.47
CA ALA A 205 2.88 13.98 -15.68
C ALA A 205 2.01 15.23 -15.42
N LEU A 206 0.88 15.06 -14.72
CA LEU A 206 0.01 16.16 -14.30
C LEU A 206 0.77 17.21 -13.48
N ARG A 207 1.53 16.80 -12.48
CA ARG A 207 2.33 17.71 -11.64
C ARG A 207 3.39 18.48 -12.42
N GLN A 208 3.96 17.85 -13.44
CA GLN A 208 4.97 18.47 -14.30
C GLN A 208 4.34 19.35 -15.38
N GLN A 209 3.01 19.37 -15.49
CA GLN A 209 2.24 20.03 -16.55
C GLN A 209 2.67 19.53 -17.94
N GLN A 210 2.92 18.23 -18.04
CA GLN A 210 3.33 17.55 -19.27
C GLN A 210 2.36 16.42 -19.59
N GLU A 211 2.33 16.04 -20.87
CA GLU A 211 1.63 14.81 -21.28
C GLU A 211 2.39 13.57 -20.78
N PRO A 212 1.69 12.47 -20.45
CA PRO A 212 2.32 11.21 -20.13
C PRO A 212 3.29 10.77 -21.23
N THR A 213 4.48 10.33 -20.82
CA THR A 213 5.53 9.80 -21.71
C THR A 213 5.73 8.32 -21.46
N GLU A 214 6.21 7.57 -22.46
CA GLU A 214 6.62 6.17 -22.30
C GLU A 214 8.06 6.05 -21.75
N ASP A 215 8.79 7.16 -21.59
CA ASP A 215 10.17 7.17 -21.11
C ASP A 215 10.25 7.06 -19.58
N ASN A 216 10.54 5.84 -19.09
CA ASN A 216 10.72 5.56 -17.66
C ASN A 216 11.85 6.38 -17.01
N THR A 217 12.84 6.83 -17.79
CA THR A 217 13.95 7.65 -17.27
C THR A 217 13.47 9.05 -16.87
N VAL A 218 12.51 9.59 -17.63
CA VAL A 218 11.86 10.87 -17.35
C VAL A 218 10.99 10.75 -16.10
N HIS A 219 10.14 9.73 -16.03
CA HIS A 219 9.29 9.46 -14.85
C HIS A 219 10.10 9.28 -13.58
N LYS A 220 11.25 8.59 -13.67
CA LYS A 220 12.16 8.46 -12.54
C LYS A 220 12.69 9.80 -12.06
N GLY A 221 13.10 10.68 -12.98
CA GLY A 221 13.56 12.02 -12.63
C GLY A 221 12.48 12.85 -11.93
N TRP A 222 11.23 12.75 -12.40
CA TRP A 222 10.09 13.43 -11.77
C TRP A 222 9.78 12.89 -10.38
N LEU A 223 9.79 11.57 -10.21
CA LEU A 223 9.56 10.92 -8.92
C LEU A 223 10.64 11.30 -7.90
N GLU A 224 11.91 11.32 -8.32
CA GLU A 224 13.04 11.72 -7.48
C GLU A 224 12.91 13.18 -7.03
N SER A 225 12.57 14.08 -7.97
CA SER A 225 12.34 15.50 -7.66
C SER A 225 11.20 15.65 -6.66
N GLU A 226 10.04 15.07 -6.92
CA GLU A 226 8.84 15.30 -6.11
C GLU A 226 9.02 14.85 -4.65
N LEU A 227 9.64 13.68 -4.44
CA LEU A 227 9.92 13.17 -3.09
C LEU A 227 11.00 13.97 -2.38
N ARG A 228 12.03 14.44 -3.11
CA ARG A 228 13.07 15.31 -2.56
C ARG A 228 12.49 16.66 -2.14
N ASP A 229 11.67 17.25 -3.01
CA ASP A 229 11.06 18.56 -2.80
C ASP A 229 10.12 18.52 -1.58
N LEU A 230 9.29 17.48 -1.45
CA LEU A 230 8.44 17.31 -0.27
C LEU A 230 9.26 17.21 1.03
N ALA A 231 10.32 16.41 1.04
CA ALA A 231 11.18 16.25 2.21
C ALA A 231 11.89 17.55 2.58
N GLN A 232 12.37 18.30 1.58
CA GLN A 232 13.01 19.60 1.76
C GLN A 232 12.02 20.63 2.32
N LEU A 233 10.85 20.77 1.69
CA LEU A 233 9.80 21.70 2.15
C LEU A 233 9.40 21.43 3.60
N ARG A 234 9.19 20.15 3.97
CA ARG A 234 8.88 19.79 5.35
C ARG A 234 9.98 20.24 6.31
N ASN A 235 11.25 20.04 5.97
CA ASN A 235 12.37 20.42 6.83
C ASN A 235 12.49 21.94 6.96
N GLU A 236 12.38 22.68 5.86
CA GLU A 236 12.41 24.15 5.87
C GLU A 236 11.28 24.72 6.73
N ILE A 237 10.07 24.21 6.57
CA ILE A 237 8.89 24.62 7.35
C ILE A 237 9.08 24.29 8.83
N ALA A 238 9.49 23.06 9.16
CA ALA A 238 9.67 22.62 10.55
C ALA A 238 10.76 23.40 11.29
N HIS A 239 11.77 23.89 10.56
CA HIS A 239 12.83 24.74 11.11
C HIS A 239 12.52 26.25 11.03
N GLY A 240 11.35 26.64 10.52
CA GLY A 240 10.97 28.05 10.35
C GLY A 240 11.85 28.81 9.34
N ALA A 241 12.46 28.11 8.40
CA ALA A 241 13.41 28.63 7.42
C ALA A 241 12.81 28.77 6.01
N PHE A 242 11.51 28.53 5.83
CA PHE A 242 10.85 28.63 4.54
C PHE A 242 10.60 30.10 4.16
N GLU A 243 11.31 30.59 3.14
CA GLU A 243 11.18 31.95 2.59
C GLU A 243 10.66 31.97 1.13
N GLY A 244 10.26 30.81 0.61
CA GLY A 244 9.81 30.63 -0.78
C GLY A 244 8.35 31.03 -1.04
N PRO A 245 7.91 31.03 -2.31
CA PRO A 245 6.50 31.19 -2.65
C PRO A 245 5.69 29.97 -2.19
N TYR A 246 4.52 30.20 -1.61
CA TYR A 246 3.59 29.12 -1.25
C TYR A 246 2.92 28.53 -2.48
N ASP A 247 2.86 27.20 -2.55
CA ASP A 247 2.07 26.51 -3.56
C ASP A 247 0.59 26.91 -3.48
N SER A 248 -0.07 26.94 -4.63
CA SER A 248 -1.52 27.09 -4.68
C SER A 248 -2.22 25.86 -4.08
N THR A 249 -3.46 26.01 -3.64
CA THR A 249 -4.27 24.90 -3.13
C THR A 249 -4.38 23.77 -4.15
N GLU A 250 -4.48 24.11 -5.45
CA GLU A 250 -4.51 23.17 -6.55
C GLU A 250 -3.24 22.31 -6.60
N LEU A 251 -2.07 22.94 -6.54
CA LEU A 251 -0.78 22.23 -6.54
C LEU A 251 -0.62 21.34 -5.30
N ILE A 252 -1.19 21.72 -4.15
CA ILE A 252 -1.19 20.86 -2.95
C ILE A 252 -2.09 19.63 -3.15
N ILE A 253 -3.27 19.81 -3.75
CA ILE A 253 -4.21 18.71 -4.06
C ILE A 253 -3.55 17.73 -5.04
N GLU A 254 -2.94 18.21 -6.12
CA GLU A 254 -2.21 17.38 -7.08
C GLU A 254 -1.08 16.58 -6.40
N ARG A 255 -0.37 17.18 -5.44
CA ARG A 255 0.66 16.48 -4.64
C ARG A 255 0.03 15.39 -3.77
N ALA A 256 -1.10 15.68 -3.16
CA ALA A 256 -1.82 14.72 -2.32
C ALA A 256 -2.29 13.51 -3.14
N GLU A 257 -2.85 13.73 -4.33
CA GLU A 257 -3.27 12.68 -5.26
C GLU A 257 -2.10 11.83 -5.78
N PHE A 258 -0.98 12.47 -6.10
CA PHE A 258 0.27 11.78 -6.41
C PHE A 258 0.71 10.88 -5.25
N LEU A 259 0.81 11.41 -4.03
CA LEU A 259 1.27 10.65 -2.86
C LEU A 259 0.36 9.47 -2.55
N LYS A 260 -0.95 9.64 -2.73
CA LYS A 260 -1.93 8.55 -2.64
C LYS A 260 -1.60 7.44 -3.63
N SER A 261 -1.45 7.78 -4.90
CA SER A 261 -1.15 6.82 -5.98
C SER A 261 0.18 6.13 -5.76
N PHE A 262 1.22 6.88 -5.36
CA PHE A 262 2.53 6.36 -5.01
C PHE A 262 2.47 5.37 -3.84
N GLY A 263 1.79 5.72 -2.75
CA GLY A 263 1.67 4.87 -1.58
C GLY A 263 0.89 3.58 -1.85
N LEU A 264 -0.18 3.65 -2.66
CA LEU A 264 -0.94 2.47 -3.05
C LEU A 264 -0.13 1.54 -3.98
N ALA A 265 0.66 2.10 -4.90
CA ALA A 265 1.55 1.31 -5.75
C ALA A 265 2.62 0.57 -4.94
N ILE A 266 3.17 1.18 -3.89
CA ILE A 266 4.09 0.51 -2.95
C ILE A 266 3.39 -0.68 -2.27
N ALA A 267 2.19 -0.49 -1.73
CA ALA A 267 1.44 -1.58 -1.10
C ALA A 267 1.16 -2.74 -2.08
N GLU A 268 0.81 -2.44 -3.32
CA GLU A 268 0.58 -3.46 -4.34
C GLU A 268 1.87 -4.22 -4.72
N ILE A 269 3.02 -3.55 -4.73
CA ILE A 269 4.32 -4.22 -4.89
C ILE A 269 4.59 -5.17 -3.72
N LEU A 270 4.33 -4.74 -2.49
CA LEU A 270 4.52 -5.55 -1.28
C LEU A 270 3.59 -6.77 -1.28
N HIS A 271 2.33 -6.58 -1.67
CA HIS A 271 1.34 -7.65 -1.77
C HIS A 271 1.79 -8.72 -2.78
N ARG A 272 2.17 -8.31 -3.99
CA ARG A 272 2.70 -9.24 -5.01
C ARG A 272 3.94 -9.98 -4.52
N THR A 273 4.81 -9.28 -3.80
CA THR A 273 6.04 -9.88 -3.26
C THR A 273 5.71 -10.90 -2.17
N PHE A 274 4.73 -10.61 -1.31
CA PHE A 274 4.24 -11.55 -0.32
C PHE A 274 3.66 -12.81 -0.97
N ASP A 275 2.81 -12.65 -1.99
CA ASP A 275 2.22 -13.78 -2.72
C ASP A 275 3.30 -14.66 -3.36
N GLU A 276 4.33 -14.04 -3.93
CA GLU A 276 5.48 -14.75 -4.49
C GLU A 276 6.24 -15.54 -3.42
N ILE A 277 6.41 -14.98 -2.22
CA ILE A 277 7.02 -15.71 -1.09
C ILE A 277 6.12 -16.90 -0.74
N VAL A 278 4.84 -16.68 -0.46
CA VAL A 278 3.89 -17.74 -0.07
C VAL A 278 3.85 -18.86 -1.12
N PHE A 279 3.71 -18.50 -2.39
CA PHE A 279 3.64 -19.44 -3.51
C PHE A 279 4.88 -20.35 -3.60
N ASN A 280 6.07 -19.81 -3.34
CA ASN A 280 7.32 -20.55 -3.45
C ASN A 280 7.67 -21.33 -2.17
N CYS A 281 7.08 -20.99 -1.03
CA CYS A 281 7.44 -21.57 0.27
C CYS A 281 6.53 -22.71 0.72
N LYS A 282 5.23 -22.65 0.42
CA LYS A 282 4.26 -23.62 0.90
C LYS A 282 4.08 -24.77 -0.09
N ASP A 283 3.78 -25.94 0.45
CA ASP A 283 3.34 -27.08 -0.33
C ASP A 283 2.02 -26.74 -1.02
N ARG A 284 1.94 -27.06 -2.32
CA ARG A 284 0.83 -26.69 -3.17
C ARG A 284 0.39 -27.87 -4.01
N ASN A 285 -0.92 -28.00 -4.15
CA ASN A 285 -1.51 -29.00 -5.01
C ASN A 285 -1.86 -28.38 -6.37
N THR A 286 -1.27 -28.91 -7.44
CA THR A 286 -1.45 -28.37 -8.79
C THR A 286 -2.70 -28.94 -9.45
N LEU A 287 -3.64 -28.07 -9.83
CA LEU A 287 -4.81 -28.42 -10.64
C LEU A 287 -4.47 -28.50 -12.14
N GLY A 288 -3.43 -27.78 -12.55
CA GLY A 288 -2.99 -27.64 -13.92
C GLY A 288 -3.70 -26.49 -14.63
N LYS A 289 -3.81 -26.57 -15.96
CA LYS A 289 -4.42 -25.50 -16.76
C LYS A 289 -5.94 -25.69 -16.87
N PRO A 290 -6.76 -24.64 -16.69
CA PRO A 290 -8.19 -24.77 -16.82
C PRO A 290 -8.56 -24.89 -18.30
N LYS A 291 -9.59 -25.69 -18.59
CA LYS A 291 -10.11 -25.84 -19.95
C LYS A 291 -10.85 -24.58 -20.39
N HIS A 292 -11.57 -23.96 -19.46
CA HIS A 292 -12.36 -22.76 -19.67
C HIS A 292 -12.09 -21.74 -18.57
N ALA A 293 -12.16 -20.46 -18.93
CA ALA A 293 -12.10 -19.32 -18.01
C ALA A 293 -13.29 -18.40 -18.34
N PHE A 294 -14.21 -18.24 -17.40
CA PHE A 294 -15.46 -17.50 -17.56
C PHE A 294 -15.33 -16.15 -16.87
N ALA A 295 -14.97 -15.12 -17.63
CA ALA A 295 -14.65 -13.79 -17.11
C ALA A 295 -15.84 -13.12 -16.39
N GLU A 296 -17.04 -13.24 -16.93
CA GLU A 296 -18.25 -12.62 -16.35
C GLU A 296 -18.63 -13.17 -14.97
N HIS A 297 -18.09 -14.33 -14.61
CA HIS A 297 -18.41 -15.01 -13.36
C HIS A 297 -17.21 -15.25 -12.46
N ASN A 298 -16.01 -14.86 -12.90
CA ASN A 298 -14.75 -15.17 -12.22
C ASN A 298 -14.59 -16.68 -11.94
N CYS A 299 -14.83 -17.51 -12.95
CA CYS A 299 -14.80 -18.96 -12.81
C CYS A 299 -13.77 -19.65 -13.71
N PHE A 300 -13.16 -20.72 -13.19
CA PHE A 300 -12.37 -21.68 -13.94
C PHE A 300 -13.16 -22.99 -14.12
N GLY A 301 -13.11 -23.55 -15.33
CA GLY A 301 -13.67 -24.86 -15.64
C GLY A 301 -12.57 -25.88 -15.93
N PHE A 302 -12.58 -26.99 -15.20
CA PHE A 302 -11.67 -28.12 -15.39
C PHE A 302 -12.47 -29.33 -15.87
N LEU A 303 -11.93 -30.02 -16.88
CA LEU A 303 -12.51 -31.28 -17.33
C LEU A 303 -12.20 -32.39 -16.32
N GLY A 304 -13.16 -33.28 -16.12
CA GLY A 304 -12.96 -34.51 -15.40
C GLY A 304 -11.77 -35.30 -15.96
N ARG A 305 -10.94 -35.84 -15.07
CA ARG A 305 -9.80 -36.70 -15.40
C ARG A 305 -10.06 -38.11 -14.88
N ALA A 306 -9.81 -39.11 -15.74
CA ALA A 306 -9.91 -40.51 -15.36
C ALA A 306 -8.84 -40.84 -14.32
N LEU A 307 -9.25 -41.45 -13.21
CA LEU A 307 -8.36 -41.81 -12.12
C LEU A 307 -7.60 -43.09 -12.49
N ASP A 308 -6.30 -42.97 -12.77
CA ASP A 308 -5.45 -44.13 -13.08
C ASP A 308 -4.95 -44.88 -11.83
N GLY A 309 -5.33 -44.39 -10.64
CA GLY A 309 -5.02 -44.97 -9.34
C GLY A 309 -3.62 -44.64 -8.82
N THR A 310 -2.80 -43.91 -9.58
CA THR A 310 -1.45 -43.48 -9.16
C THR A 310 -1.40 -42.02 -8.71
N GLU A 311 -2.43 -41.24 -9.03
CA GLU A 311 -2.53 -39.83 -8.67
C GLU A 311 -2.84 -39.65 -7.17
N GLU A 312 -2.05 -38.81 -6.51
CA GLU A 312 -2.32 -38.40 -5.13
C GLU A 312 -3.57 -37.52 -5.10
N ARG A 313 -4.56 -37.93 -4.30
CA ARG A 313 -5.83 -37.20 -4.19
C ARG A 313 -5.76 -36.17 -3.08
N PHE A 314 -6.35 -35.01 -3.33
CA PHE A 314 -6.53 -33.96 -2.35
C PHE A 314 -7.91 -33.31 -2.48
N THR A 315 -8.40 -32.84 -1.35
CA THR A 315 -9.64 -32.07 -1.22
C THR A 315 -9.38 -30.60 -1.42
N ILE A 316 -10.25 -29.97 -2.21
CA ILE A 316 -10.37 -28.53 -2.41
C ILE A 316 -11.70 -28.10 -1.78
N LYS A 317 -11.73 -26.99 -1.05
CA LYS A 317 -12.95 -26.43 -0.44
C LYS A 317 -13.06 -24.93 -0.70
N ALA A 318 -14.28 -24.40 -0.53
CA ALA A 318 -14.46 -22.95 -0.47
C ALA A 318 -13.63 -22.36 0.69
N GLY A 319 -13.00 -21.21 0.44
CA GLY A 319 -12.07 -20.54 1.34
C GLY A 319 -10.61 -20.97 1.19
N ASP A 320 -10.29 -22.01 0.42
CA ASP A 320 -8.89 -22.34 0.14
C ASP A 320 -8.21 -21.24 -0.70
N GLU A 321 -6.92 -21.03 -0.45
CA GLU A 321 -6.10 -20.06 -1.18
C GLU A 321 -5.68 -20.65 -2.54
N ILE A 322 -5.90 -19.89 -3.61
CA ILE A 322 -5.70 -20.34 -4.99
C ILE A 322 -4.83 -19.37 -5.77
N PHE A 323 -3.91 -19.92 -6.58
CA PHE A 323 -2.95 -19.17 -7.36
C PHE A 323 -3.09 -19.48 -8.84
N ALA A 324 -2.92 -18.46 -9.68
CA ALA A 324 -2.87 -18.56 -11.13
C ALA A 324 -1.55 -17.99 -11.68
N LYS A 325 -0.60 -18.88 -11.99
CA LYS A 325 0.76 -18.53 -12.40
C LYS A 325 0.98 -18.70 -13.91
N ASN A 326 1.67 -17.75 -14.52
CA ASN A 326 2.38 -17.96 -15.79
C ASN A 326 3.87 -17.61 -15.62
N GLN A 327 4.61 -17.52 -16.72
CA GLN A 327 6.04 -17.21 -16.70
C GLN A 327 6.36 -15.81 -16.15
N THR A 328 5.42 -14.87 -16.20
CA THR A 328 5.67 -13.44 -15.97
C THR A 328 4.88 -12.84 -14.80
N SER A 329 3.89 -13.54 -14.27
CA SER A 329 2.97 -13.00 -13.27
C SER A 329 2.32 -14.09 -12.45
N LEU A 330 2.08 -13.75 -11.20
CA LEU A 330 1.33 -14.51 -10.21
C LEU A 330 0.08 -13.71 -9.83
N ILE A 331 -1.04 -14.41 -9.72
CA ILE A 331 -2.30 -13.87 -9.19
C ILE A 331 -2.74 -14.83 -8.10
N SER A 332 -3.19 -14.30 -6.97
CA SER A 332 -3.67 -15.04 -5.82
C SER A 332 -5.10 -14.63 -5.48
N GLY A 333 -5.75 -15.45 -4.65
CA GLY A 333 -7.02 -15.12 -4.02
C GLY A 333 -7.60 -16.35 -3.35
N TYR A 334 -8.92 -16.37 -3.20
CA TYR A 334 -9.63 -17.44 -2.49
C TYR A 334 -10.72 -18.04 -3.37
N ILE A 335 -11.02 -19.31 -3.12
CA ILE A 335 -12.13 -20.01 -3.73
C ILE A 335 -13.44 -19.55 -3.06
N ASP A 336 -14.32 -18.92 -3.82
CA ASP A 336 -15.63 -18.48 -3.33
C ASP A 336 -16.63 -19.64 -3.24
N SER A 337 -16.66 -20.47 -4.28
CA SER A 337 -17.61 -21.60 -4.37
C SER A 337 -17.14 -22.62 -5.40
N LEU A 338 -17.63 -23.86 -5.25
CA LEU A 338 -17.29 -25.00 -6.10
C LEU A 338 -18.56 -25.58 -6.74
N MET A 339 -18.38 -26.12 -7.94
CA MET A 339 -19.40 -26.91 -8.64
C MET A 339 -18.80 -28.22 -9.13
N LEU A 340 -19.55 -29.31 -8.97
CA LEU A 340 -19.20 -30.64 -9.50
C LEU A 340 -20.36 -31.13 -10.37
N ASP A 341 -20.09 -31.35 -11.65
CA ASP A 341 -21.11 -31.70 -12.67
C ASP A 341 -22.38 -30.84 -12.55
N ARG A 342 -22.20 -29.51 -12.55
CA ARG A 342 -23.25 -28.48 -12.46
C ARG A 342 -24.02 -28.40 -11.14
N ASN A 343 -23.64 -29.18 -10.12
CA ASN A 343 -24.22 -29.08 -8.79
C ASN A 343 -23.27 -28.31 -7.86
N PRO A 344 -23.77 -27.34 -7.07
CA PRO A 344 -22.95 -26.68 -6.06
C PRO A 344 -22.54 -27.66 -4.96
N VAL A 345 -21.29 -27.56 -4.52
CA VAL A 345 -20.70 -28.42 -3.48
C VAL A 345 -19.78 -27.58 -2.58
N ASP A 346 -19.61 -28.01 -1.33
CA ASP A 346 -18.72 -27.32 -0.37
C ASP A 346 -17.25 -27.74 -0.56
N GLU A 347 -17.02 -28.97 -1.01
CA GLU A 347 -15.71 -29.54 -1.26
C GLU A 347 -15.69 -30.50 -2.46
N VAL A 348 -14.52 -30.66 -3.07
CA VAL A 348 -14.27 -31.57 -4.20
C VAL A 348 -12.97 -32.34 -3.97
N GLN A 349 -13.01 -33.65 -4.19
CA GLN A 349 -11.79 -34.47 -4.30
C GLN A 349 -11.22 -34.32 -5.72
N PHE A 350 -9.95 -33.93 -5.81
CA PHE A 350 -9.20 -33.80 -7.05
C PHE A 350 -8.04 -34.79 -7.07
N PRO A 351 -7.73 -35.41 -8.23
CA PRO A 351 -8.49 -35.39 -9.48
C PRO A 351 -9.88 -36.04 -9.34
N SER A 352 -10.82 -35.61 -10.19
CA SER A 352 -12.21 -36.10 -10.23
C SER A 352 -12.57 -36.56 -11.63
N GLU A 353 -13.37 -37.61 -11.76
CA GLU A 353 -13.93 -38.05 -13.05
C GLU A 353 -14.98 -37.08 -13.61
N LEU A 354 -15.53 -36.20 -12.76
CA LEU A 354 -16.54 -35.22 -13.13
C LEU A 354 -15.91 -33.85 -13.37
N ASP A 355 -16.56 -33.05 -14.22
CA ASP A 355 -16.16 -31.68 -14.50
C ASP A 355 -16.30 -30.81 -13.23
N ILE A 356 -15.31 -29.94 -13.02
CA ILE A 356 -15.22 -29.08 -11.84
C ILE A 356 -15.27 -27.61 -12.28
N GLY A 357 -16.16 -26.85 -11.63
CA GLY A 357 -16.18 -25.39 -11.68
C GLY A 357 -15.63 -24.80 -10.39
N ILE A 358 -14.72 -23.84 -10.49
CA ILE A 358 -14.15 -23.12 -9.34
C ILE A 358 -14.40 -21.64 -9.55
N LYS A 359 -15.19 -21.01 -8.68
CA LYS A 359 -15.36 -19.56 -8.64
C LYS A 359 -14.34 -18.95 -7.68
N VAL A 360 -13.71 -17.85 -8.08
CA VAL A 360 -12.68 -17.15 -7.31
C VAL A 360 -13.02 -15.68 -7.08
N ASN A 361 -12.41 -15.10 -6.06
CA ASN A 361 -12.65 -13.71 -5.66
C ASN A 361 -11.77 -12.67 -6.40
N PHE A 362 -11.05 -13.06 -7.45
CA PHE A 362 -10.29 -12.16 -8.31
C PHE A 362 -10.78 -12.18 -9.75
N ASP A 363 -10.48 -11.13 -10.50
CA ASP A 363 -10.93 -10.99 -11.88
C ASP A 363 -10.30 -12.05 -12.80
N VAL A 364 -11.14 -12.90 -13.40
CA VAL A 364 -10.71 -13.91 -14.36
C VAL A 364 -10.80 -13.34 -15.77
N THR A 365 -9.78 -13.56 -16.60
CA THR A 365 -9.82 -13.24 -18.02
C THR A 365 -9.74 -14.51 -18.87
N SER A 366 -10.24 -14.44 -20.11
CA SER A 366 -10.17 -15.56 -21.06
C SER A 366 -8.73 -16.07 -21.30
N SER A 367 -7.74 -15.18 -21.16
CA SER A 367 -6.31 -15.50 -21.28
C SER A 367 -5.78 -16.43 -20.17
N MET A 368 -6.50 -16.53 -19.04
CA MET A 368 -6.06 -17.32 -17.89
C MET A 368 -6.12 -18.84 -18.10
N THR A 369 -6.71 -19.32 -19.19
CA THR A 369 -6.56 -20.72 -19.66
C THR A 369 -5.11 -21.14 -19.92
N ARG A 370 -4.19 -20.16 -20.07
CA ARG A 370 -2.75 -20.40 -20.25
C ARG A 370 -1.97 -20.47 -18.93
N ARG A 371 -2.61 -20.15 -17.80
CA ARG A 371 -2.01 -20.17 -16.46
C ARG A 371 -2.14 -21.54 -15.83
N GLU A 372 -1.11 -21.93 -15.07
CA GLU A 372 -1.19 -23.06 -14.17
C GLU A 372 -1.90 -22.63 -12.88
N ILE A 373 -2.86 -23.44 -12.45
CA ILE A 373 -3.63 -23.19 -11.24
C ILE A 373 -3.17 -24.16 -10.15
N SER A 374 -2.95 -23.64 -8.94
CA SER A 374 -2.58 -24.41 -7.77
C SER A 374 -3.30 -23.91 -6.53
N VAL A 375 -3.51 -24.79 -5.56
CA VAL A 375 -4.19 -24.49 -4.29
C VAL A 375 -3.24 -24.77 -3.13
N ILE A 376 -3.19 -23.87 -2.15
CA ILE A 376 -2.44 -24.03 -0.90
C ILE A 376 -3.41 -24.47 0.20
N ARG A 377 -2.93 -25.36 1.09
CA ARG A 377 -3.67 -25.84 2.26
C ARG A 377 -3.21 -25.19 3.56
#